data_AF-A0A7X0SMD0-F1
#
_entry.id   AF-A0A7X0SMD0-F1
#
_cell.length_a   1.000
_cell.length_b   1.000
_cell.length_c   1.000
_cell.angle_alpha   90.00
_cell.angle_beta   90.00
_cell.angle_gamma   90.00
#
_symmetry.space_group_name_H-M   'P 1'
#
loop_
_entity.id
_entity.type
_entity.pdbx_description
1 polymer ?
#
loop_
_entity_poly.entity_id
_entity_poly.type
_entity_poly.pdbx_seq_one_letter_code
_entity_poly.pdbx_strand_id
1 'polypeptide(L)'
;MALQEQIKMVIGRRAFLRLIQQVLCHPEQFPELTRKVMNCGESFINLLESLIKKGQAIGELDPGDAKMIGWAYFAFFNGAGLIFIDSNDDFVQLTAEYALRTIGIRAP
;
A
#
# COMPACT_ATOMS: atom_id res chain seq x y z
N MET A 1 16.34 0.09 4.66
CA MET A 1 15.32 1.16 4.59
C MET A 1 14.17 0.74 5.49
N ALA A 2 13.79 1.58 6.45
CA ALA A 2 12.67 1.26 7.34
C ALA A 2 11.35 1.32 6.56
N LEU A 3 10.38 0.46 6.90
CA LEU A 3 9.08 0.38 6.20
C LEU A 3 8.38 1.76 6.12
N GLN A 4 8.51 2.56 7.18
CA GLN A 4 8.00 3.93 7.26
C GLN A 4 8.64 4.88 6.23
N GLU A 5 9.95 4.76 5.97
CA GLU A 5 10.64 5.57 4.94
C GLU A 5 10.18 5.17 3.53
N GLN A 6 9.94 3.88 3.32
CA GLN A 6 9.42 3.38 2.05
C GLN A 6 8.02 3.91 1.77
N ILE A 7 7.17 3.96 2.79
CA ILE A 7 5.82 4.54 2.71
C ILE A 7 5.90 6.03 2.39
N LYS A 8 6.73 6.79 3.13
CA LYS A 8 6.96 8.22 2.89
C LYS A 8 7.43 8.52 1.47
N MET A 9 8.40 7.75 0.97
CA MET A 9 8.95 7.93 -0.37
C MET A 9 7.89 7.76 -1.46
N VAL A 10 7.02 6.76 -1.33
CA VAL A 10 5.98 6.51 -2.33
C VAL A 10 4.85 7.53 -2.23
N ILE A 11 4.43 7.91 -1.01
CA ILE A 11 3.48 9.03 -0.82
C ILE A 11 4.06 10.32 -1.41
N GLY A 12 5.37 10.53 -1.36
CA GLY A 12 6.05 11.65 -2.03
C GLY A 12 5.93 11.64 -3.55
N ARG A 13 5.66 10.49 -4.18
CA ARG A 13 5.49 10.31 -5.64
C ARG A 13 4.04 10.49 -6.09
N ARG A 14 3.36 11.52 -5.57
CA ARG A 14 1.91 11.75 -5.74
C ARG A 14 1.44 11.78 -7.20
N ALA A 15 2.22 12.38 -8.09
CA ALA A 15 1.89 12.43 -9.51
C ALA A 15 1.75 11.03 -10.13
N PHE A 16 2.61 10.09 -9.73
CA PHE A 16 2.54 8.70 -10.19
C PHE A 16 1.33 7.97 -9.63
N LEU A 17 1.00 8.18 -8.35
CA LEU A 17 -0.19 7.58 -7.74
C LEU A 17 -1.47 8.07 -8.42
N ARG A 18 -1.57 9.37 -8.78
CA ARG A 18 -2.72 9.90 -9.53
C ARG A 18 -2.84 9.29 -10.93
N LEU A 19 -1.72 9.11 -11.64
CA LEU A 19 -1.71 8.47 -12.96
C LEU A 19 -2.17 7.01 -12.89
N ILE A 20 -1.70 6.27 -11.90
CA ILE A 20 -2.14 4.89 -11.65
C ILE A 20 -3.65 4.85 -11.43
N GLN A 21 -4.18 5.80 -10.65
CA GLN A 21 -5.61 5.85 -10.32
C GLN A 21 -6.47 6.27 -11.53
N GLN A 22 -6.00 7.21 -12.35
CA GLN A 22 -6.67 7.54 -13.61
C GLN A 22 -6.80 6.33 -14.55
N VAL A 23 -5.73 5.52 -14.63
CA VAL A 23 -5.76 4.27 -15.40
C VAL A 23 -6.78 3.28 -14.80
N LEU A 24 -6.75 3.07 -13.48
CA LEU A 24 -7.63 2.13 -12.80
C LEU A 24 -9.11 2.54 -12.80
N CYS A 25 -9.42 3.84 -12.80
CA CYS A 25 -10.78 4.35 -12.85
C CYS A 25 -11.42 4.31 -14.25
N HIS A 26 -10.62 4.13 -15.30
CA HIS A 26 -11.09 4.07 -16.69
C HIS A 26 -10.53 2.84 -17.42
N PRO A 27 -10.83 1.62 -16.94
CA PRO A 27 -10.21 0.41 -17.46
C PRO A 27 -10.55 0.14 -18.92
N GLU A 28 -11.75 0.52 -19.38
CA GLU A 28 -12.15 0.48 -20.79
C GLU A 28 -11.35 1.43 -21.69
N GLN A 29 -10.86 2.57 -21.18
CA GLN A 29 -10.05 3.53 -21.95
C GLN A 29 -8.58 3.11 -22.01
N PHE A 30 -8.11 2.42 -20.97
CA PHE A 30 -6.71 2.01 -20.82
C PHE A 30 -6.57 0.52 -20.46
N PRO A 31 -7.08 -0.42 -21.27
CA PRO A 31 -7.16 -1.83 -20.90
C PRO A 31 -5.79 -2.46 -20.67
N GLU A 32 -4.82 -2.12 -21.53
CA GLU A 32 -3.45 -2.62 -21.44
C GLU A 32 -2.69 -2.09 -20.22
N LEU A 33 -2.86 -0.80 -19.90
CA LEU A 33 -2.24 -0.20 -18.72
C LEU A 33 -2.90 -0.71 -17.45
N THR A 34 -4.22 -0.84 -17.44
CA THR A 34 -4.96 -1.43 -16.31
C THR A 34 -4.45 -2.82 -16.01
N ARG A 35 -4.34 -3.67 -17.03
CA ARG A 35 -3.78 -5.03 -16.88
C ARG A 35 -2.38 -5.01 -16.29
N LYS A 36 -1.50 -4.13 -16.77
CA LYS A 36 -0.13 -3.99 -16.22
C LYS A 36 -0.13 -3.53 -14.76
N VAL A 37 -0.97 -2.56 -14.41
CA VAL A 37 -1.10 -2.07 -13.04
C VAL A 37 -1.63 -3.17 -12.12
N MET A 38 -2.68 -3.89 -12.55
CA MET A 38 -3.24 -5.01 -11.79
C MET A 38 -2.22 -6.13 -11.58
N ASN A 39 -1.48 -6.53 -12.62
CA ASN A 39 -0.42 -7.54 -12.50
C ASN A 39 0.72 -7.09 -11.57
N CYS A 40 1.04 -5.79 -11.57
CA CYS A 40 2.01 -5.22 -10.64
C CYS A 40 1.49 -5.29 -9.20
N GLY A 41 0.21 -4.95 -8.99
CA GLY A 41 -0.48 -5.11 -7.71
C GLY A 41 -0.45 -6.55 -7.22
N GLU A 42 -0.85 -7.52 -8.04
CA GLU A 42 -0.81 -8.94 -7.69
C GLU A 42 0.60 -9.43 -7.33
N SER A 43 1.62 -9.03 -8.11
CA SER A 43 3.02 -9.38 -7.82
C SER A 43 3.47 -8.82 -6.47
N PHE A 44 3.08 -7.58 -6.16
CA PHE A 44 3.36 -6.96 -4.88
C PHE A 44 2.65 -7.69 -3.73
N ILE A 45 1.37 -8.04 -3.89
CA ILE A 45 0.60 -8.78 -2.89
C ILE A 45 1.19 -10.16 -2.63
N ASN A 46 1.58 -10.91 -3.68
CA ASN A 46 2.19 -12.22 -3.50
C ASN A 46 3.48 -12.15 -2.68
N LEU A 47 4.27 -11.08 -2.86
CA LEU A 47 5.46 -10.82 -2.05
C LEU A 47 5.09 -10.45 -0.61
N LEU A 48 4.10 -9.57 -0.42
CA LEU A 48 3.64 -9.16 0.90
C LEU A 48 3.05 -10.33 1.69
N GLU A 49 2.28 -11.20 1.04
CA GLU A 49 1.65 -12.37 1.65
C GLU A 49 2.70 -13.29 2.28
N SER A 50 3.80 -13.55 1.57
CA SER A 50 4.91 -14.36 2.08
C SER A 50 5.55 -13.73 3.33
N LEU A 51 5.74 -12.41 3.31
CA LEU A 51 6.32 -11.67 4.45
C LEU A 51 5.36 -11.65 5.64
N ILE A 52 4.06 -11.43 5.42
CA ILE A 52 3.05 -11.43 6.48
C ILE A 52 2.96 -12.81 7.12
N LYS A 53 2.91 -13.89 6.33
CA LYS A 53 2.93 -15.27 6.85
C LYS A 53 4.15 -15.53 7.72
N LYS A 54 5.32 -15.07 7.29
CA LYS A 54 6.55 -15.21 8.08
C LYS A 54 6.48 -14.44 9.40
N GLY A 55 6.01 -13.19 9.37
CA GLY A 55 5.84 -12.35 10.57
C GLY A 55 4.84 -12.93 11.56
N GLN A 56 3.73 -13.48 11.06
CA GLN A 56 2.73 -14.18 11.87
C GLN A 56 3.31 -15.45 12.51
N ALA A 57 4.09 -16.24 11.76
CA ALA A 57 4.69 -17.47 12.27
C ALA A 57 5.68 -17.24 13.42
N ILE A 58 6.32 -16.06 13.47
CA ILE A 58 7.26 -15.68 14.54
C ILE A 58 6.61 -14.79 15.62
N GLY A 59 5.30 -14.53 15.54
CA GLY A 59 4.55 -13.74 16.51
C GLY A 59 4.78 -12.23 16.45
N GLU A 60 5.45 -11.72 15.42
CA GLU A 60 5.71 -10.29 15.22
C GLU A 60 4.51 -9.56 14.59
N LEU A 61 3.62 -10.29 13.91
CA LEU A 61 2.39 -9.76 13.31
C LEU A 61 1.17 -10.49 13.83
N ASP A 62 0.05 -9.77 13.94
CA ASP A 62 -1.23 -10.33 14.36
C ASP A 62 -1.71 -11.45 13.39
N PRO A 63 -2.30 -12.54 13.91
CA PRO A 63 -2.80 -13.63 13.08
C PRO A 63 -3.99 -13.20 12.22
N GLY A 64 -4.08 -13.75 11.00
CA GLY A 64 -5.15 -13.46 10.04
C GLY A 64 -4.80 -13.93 8.63
N ASP A 65 -5.72 -13.71 7.68
CA ASP A 65 -5.49 -14.05 6.27
C ASP A 65 -4.45 -13.09 5.65
N ALA A 66 -3.23 -13.59 5.45
CA ALA A 66 -2.11 -12.82 4.94
C ALA A 66 -2.37 -12.16 3.58
N LYS A 67 -3.16 -12.81 2.71
CA LYS A 67 -3.49 -12.28 1.39
C LYS A 67 -4.47 -11.12 1.51
N MET A 68 -5.50 -11.26 2.34
CA MET A 68 -6.47 -10.20 2.62
C MET A 68 -5.81 -9.00 3.33
N ILE A 69 -4.94 -9.26 4.31
CA ILE A 69 -4.15 -8.23 4.99
C ILE A 69 -3.27 -7.48 3.98
N GLY A 70 -2.61 -8.19 3.08
CA GLY A 70 -1.80 -7.58 2.02
C GLY A 70 -2.62 -6.67 1.11
N TRP A 71 -3.80 -7.13 0.67
CA TRP A 71 -4.71 -6.31 -0.15
C TRP A 71 -5.22 -5.09 0.60
N ALA A 72 -5.57 -5.23 1.88
CA ALA A 72 -6.01 -4.11 2.71
C ALA A 72 -4.89 -3.06 2.85
N TYR A 73 -3.66 -3.49 3.11
CA TYR A 73 -2.48 -2.61 3.17
C TYR A 73 -2.27 -1.88 1.84
N PHE A 74 -2.29 -2.61 0.72
CA PHE A 74 -2.11 -2.04 -0.61
C PHE A 74 -3.22 -1.04 -0.96
N ALA A 75 -4.48 -1.36 -0.66
CA ALA A 75 -5.63 -0.48 -0.91
C ALA A 75 -5.55 0.80 -0.06
N PHE A 76 -5.26 0.67 1.23
CA PHE A 76 -5.09 1.81 2.14
C PHE A 76 -3.99 2.75 1.64
N PHE A 77 -2.83 2.18 1.31
CA PHE A 77 -1.67 2.92 0.84
C PHE A 77 -1.93 3.67 -0.48
N ASN A 78 -2.59 3.02 -1.45
CA ASN A 78 -2.95 3.65 -2.71
C ASN A 78 -4.04 4.73 -2.53
N GLY A 79 -5.02 4.49 -1.65
CA GLY A 79 -6.08 5.44 -1.32
C GLY A 79 -5.56 6.68 -0.61
N ALA A 80 -4.57 6.54 0.27
CA ALA A 80 -3.93 7.67 0.92
C ALA A 80 -3.28 8.64 -0.08
N GLY A 81 -2.66 8.12 -1.15
CA GLY A 81 -2.11 8.94 -2.23
C GLY A 81 -3.15 9.80 -2.97
N LEU A 82 -4.43 9.44 -2.90
CA LEU A 82 -5.54 10.17 -3.53
C LEU A 82 -6.18 11.21 -2.63
N ILE A 83 -6.31 10.92 -1.34
CA ILE A 83 -7.01 11.80 -0.39
C ILE A 83 -6.11 12.98 -0.01
N PHE A 84 -4.79 12.78 0.08
CA PHE A 84 -3.87 13.80 0.57
C PHE A 84 -3.26 14.63 -0.57
N ILE A 85 -4.13 15.30 -1.34
CA ILE A 85 -3.78 16.14 -2.50
C ILE A 85 -2.80 17.26 -2.11
N ASP A 86 -3.02 17.86 -0.94
CA ASP A 86 -2.17 18.87 -0.31
C ASP A 86 -1.70 18.28 1.03
N SER A 87 -0.40 18.09 1.28
CA SER A 87 0.03 17.58 2.59
C SER A 87 1.24 18.33 3.12
N ASN A 88 1.09 18.81 4.35
CA ASN A 88 2.14 19.00 5.35
C ASN A 88 2.73 17.63 5.76
N ASP A 89 4.03 17.58 6.06
CA ASP A 89 4.80 16.41 6.49
C ASP A 89 4.14 15.61 7.63
N ASP A 90 3.41 16.28 8.54
CA ASP A 90 2.71 15.64 9.66
C ASP A 90 1.67 14.59 9.21
N PHE A 91 1.03 14.81 8.07
CA PHE A 91 0.01 13.89 7.56
C PHE A 91 0.60 12.67 6.83
N VAL A 92 1.78 12.84 6.22
CA VAL A 92 2.52 11.72 5.64
C VAL A 92 2.93 10.75 6.75
N GLN A 93 3.34 11.30 7.90
CA GLN A 93 3.67 10.54 9.09
C GLN A 93 2.48 9.75 9.64
N LEU A 94 1.33 10.42 9.84
CA LEU A 94 0.10 9.78 10.33
C LEU A 94 -0.40 8.66 9.38
N THR A 95 -0.30 8.89 8.08
CA THR A 95 -0.68 7.88 7.07
C THR A 95 0.21 6.64 7.16
N ALA A 96 1.52 6.84 7.35
CA ALA A 96 2.45 5.72 7.50
C ALA A 96 2.13 4.88 8.75
N GLU A 97 1.77 5.53 9.86
CA GLU A 97 1.36 4.85 11.09
C GLU A 97 0.09 4.01 10.89
N TYR A 98 -0.92 4.53 10.19
CA TYR A 98 -2.12 3.76 9.89
C TYR A 98 -1.85 2.57 8.96
N ALA A 99 -0.98 2.74 7.95
CA ALA A 99 -0.58 1.65 7.08
C ALA A 99 0.13 0.52 7.86
N LEU A 100 1.01 0.88 8.80
CA LEU A 100 1.66 -0.09 9.69
C LEU A 100 0.65 -0.86 10.54
N ARG A 101 -0.37 -0.17 11.06
CA ARG A 101 -1.45 -0.83 11.82
C ARG A 101 -2.25 -1.82 10.99
N THR A 102 -2.42 -1.58 9.68
CA THR A 102 -3.14 -2.50 8.79
C THR A 102 -2.48 -3.88 8.72
N ILE A 103 -1.16 -3.96 8.90
CA ILE A 103 -0.42 -5.22 8.92
C ILE A 103 -0.12 -5.73 10.33
N GLY A 104 -0.69 -5.10 11.37
CA GLY A 104 -0.54 -5.51 12.77
C GLY A 104 0.66 -4.92 13.50
N ILE A 105 1.38 -3.96 12.89
CA ILE A 105 2.49 -3.27 13.58
C ILE A 105 1.90 -2.12 14.40
N ARG A 106 2.04 -2.21 15.73
CA ARG A 106 1.74 -1.11 16.65
C ARG A 106 3.01 -0.26 16.79
N ALA A 107 3.02 0.92 16.15
CA ALA A 107 4.05 1.92 16.46
C ALA A 107 3.98 2.28 17.96
N PRO A 108 5.13 2.49 18.63
CA PRO A 108 5.16 2.96 20.01
C PRO A 108 4.47 4.32 20.19
#